data_AF-A0A8T4E8C8-F1
#
_entry.id   AF-A0A8T4E8C8-F1
#
_cell.length_a   1.000
_cell.length_b   1.000
_cell.length_c   1.000
_cell.angle_alpha   90.00
_cell.angle_beta   90.00
_cell.angle_gamma   90.00
#
_symmetry.space_group_name_H-M   'P 1'
#
loop_
_entity.id
_entity.type
_entity.pdbx_description
1 polymer ?
#
loop_
_entity_poly.entity_id
_entity_poly.type
_entity_poly.pdbx_seq_one_letter_code
_entity_poly.pdbx_strand_id
1 'polypeptide(L)'
;MLPDLHVQVIGVTIAAIAAYIGVVFMASKALGRPQLTAYAKIEANQLFISGLILVIALGAWHFSNGMMEHLTGFGLESAPLKFLDRIINEGILPVYVKLVRMEVALTYFNAIEYRMGPGVWNFTTRVVPGLDPLISIVRMLIFSYTALYGTFSVFVIVFTIVPGILYPFILPAGIVLRFFPPTRDAGVYLIALALAFQTLFPILYVMNFVALSEMWVGHEWVADDPDRHDEYTPNIEQSSYFNEVNAAAGAAGTAASGFSTWFPVLQPFSFAGLLPFLDRVAQLSLVGLVLPALVFTLVLSMVSAVTKFITGRG
;
A
#
# COMPACT_ATOMS: atom_id res chain seq x y z
N MET A 1 -3.03 -11.37 -21.01
CA MET A 1 -2.59 -11.35 -22.43
C MET A 1 -1.53 -10.29 -22.75
N LEU A 2 -1.23 -9.31 -21.87
CA LEU A 2 -0.08 -8.42 -22.02
C LEU A 2 1.33 -9.01 -21.68
N PRO A 3 1.50 -10.09 -20.87
CA PRO A 3 2.85 -10.50 -20.46
C PRO A 3 3.72 -10.99 -21.64
N ASP A 4 3.11 -11.57 -22.68
CA ASP A 4 3.83 -12.10 -23.84
C ASP A 4 4.49 -11.00 -24.68
N LEU A 5 3.83 -9.83 -24.79
CA LEU A 5 4.36 -8.73 -25.58
C LEU A 5 5.67 -8.19 -25.00
N HIS A 6 5.78 -8.13 -23.66
CA HIS A 6 6.97 -7.59 -23.01
C HIS A 6 8.18 -8.51 -23.17
N VAL A 7 7.97 -9.82 -23.01
CA VAL A 7 9.03 -10.81 -23.23
C VAL A 7 9.49 -10.77 -24.70
N GLN A 8 8.57 -10.59 -25.64
CA GLN A 8 8.90 -10.41 -27.06
C GLN A 8 9.72 -9.12 -27.30
N VAL A 9 9.32 -7.98 -26.73
CA VAL A 9 10.05 -6.70 -26.90
C VAL A 9 11.46 -6.79 -26.34
N ILE A 10 11.62 -7.38 -25.15
CA ILE A 10 12.94 -7.63 -24.54
C ILE A 10 13.78 -8.54 -25.45
N GLY A 11 13.18 -9.65 -25.92
CA GLY A 11 13.86 -10.60 -26.81
C GLY A 11 14.30 -9.97 -28.13
N VAL A 12 13.44 -9.19 -28.78
CA VAL A 12 13.74 -8.45 -30.01
C VAL A 12 14.85 -7.43 -29.77
N THR A 13 14.82 -6.71 -28.65
CA THR A 13 15.84 -5.72 -28.29
C THR A 13 17.21 -6.38 -28.12
N ILE A 14 17.28 -7.48 -27.37
CA ILE A 14 18.52 -8.27 -27.19
C ILE A 14 19.02 -8.81 -28.54
N ALA A 15 18.14 -9.36 -29.37
CA ALA A 15 18.50 -9.89 -30.69
C ALA A 15 19.03 -8.80 -31.62
N ALA A 16 18.40 -7.62 -31.64
CA ALA A 16 18.85 -6.48 -32.45
C ALA A 16 20.25 -6.01 -32.03
N ILE A 17 20.54 -6.00 -30.73
CA ILE A 17 21.84 -5.60 -30.21
C ILE A 17 22.92 -6.65 -30.47
N ALA A 18 22.58 -7.94 -30.31
CA ALA A 18 23.46 -9.03 -30.69
C ALA A 18 23.83 -8.97 -32.19
N ALA A 19 22.85 -8.70 -33.05
CA ALA A 19 23.07 -8.50 -34.47
C ALA A 19 23.98 -7.29 -34.76
N TYR A 20 23.75 -6.16 -34.07
CA TYR A 20 24.61 -4.98 -34.18
C TYR A 20 26.07 -5.28 -33.81
N ILE A 21 26.31 -5.95 -32.68
CA ILE A 21 27.67 -6.36 -32.26
C ILE A 21 28.29 -7.31 -33.29
N GLY A 22 27.51 -8.23 -33.85
CA GLY A 22 27.93 -9.12 -34.93
C GLY A 22 28.39 -8.38 -36.18
N VAL A 23 27.63 -7.37 -36.62
CA VAL A 23 27.97 -6.52 -37.76
C VAL A 23 29.26 -5.72 -37.48
N VAL A 24 29.40 -5.12 -36.29
CA VAL A 24 30.62 -4.41 -35.89
C VAL A 24 31.83 -5.34 -35.89
N PHE A 25 31.66 -6.58 -35.44
CA PHE A 25 32.73 -7.58 -35.47
C PHE A 25 33.14 -7.95 -36.89
N MET A 26 32.19 -8.20 -37.80
CA MET A 26 32.49 -8.48 -39.21
C MET A 26 33.16 -7.29 -39.91
N ALA A 27 32.67 -6.07 -39.67
CA ALA A 27 33.27 -4.84 -40.19
C ALA A 27 34.70 -4.63 -39.64
N SER A 28 34.94 -4.96 -38.37
CA SER A 28 36.28 -4.87 -37.75
C SER A 28 37.31 -5.76 -38.47
N LYS A 29 36.88 -6.98 -38.85
CA LYS A 29 37.72 -7.92 -39.60
C LYS A 29 37.93 -7.47 -41.03
N ALA A 30 36.89 -6.98 -41.70
CA ALA A 30 36.99 -6.49 -43.07
C ALA A 30 37.92 -5.28 -43.20
N LEU A 31 37.92 -4.39 -42.20
CA LEU A 31 38.76 -3.18 -42.19
C LEU A 31 40.18 -3.40 -41.62
N GLY A 32 40.49 -4.59 -41.09
CA GLY A 32 41.78 -4.89 -40.49
C GLY A 32 42.14 -4.02 -39.28
N ARG A 33 41.16 -3.47 -38.56
CA ARG A 33 41.39 -2.57 -37.41
C ARG A 33 41.29 -3.33 -36.08
N PRO A 34 42.42 -3.66 -35.41
CA PRO A 34 42.41 -4.50 -34.20
C PRO A 34 41.66 -3.84 -33.02
N GLN A 35 41.59 -2.51 -33.00
CA GLN A 35 40.86 -1.75 -31.97
C GLN A 35 39.36 -2.06 -31.98
N LEU A 36 38.75 -2.20 -33.16
CA LEU A 36 37.32 -2.53 -33.28
C LEU A 36 37.02 -3.97 -32.86
N THR A 37 37.97 -4.89 -33.09
CA THR A 37 37.83 -6.28 -32.64
C THR A 37 37.92 -6.38 -31.11
N ALA A 38 38.81 -5.62 -30.48
CA ALA A 38 38.89 -5.54 -29.02
C ALA A 38 37.60 -4.95 -28.43
N TYR A 39 37.07 -3.87 -29.02
CA TYR A 39 35.79 -3.27 -28.63
C TYR A 39 34.64 -4.29 -28.72
N ALA A 40 34.49 -4.97 -29.87
CA ALA A 40 33.41 -5.94 -30.07
C ALA A 40 33.46 -7.10 -29.08
N LYS A 41 34.67 -7.56 -28.69
CA LYS A 41 34.84 -8.60 -27.66
C LYS A 41 34.39 -8.13 -26.27
N ILE A 42 34.71 -6.89 -25.90
CA ILE A 42 34.30 -6.30 -24.62
C ILE A 42 32.77 -6.16 -24.57
N GLU A 43 32.17 -5.63 -25.63
CA GLU A 43 30.71 -5.46 -25.72
C GLU A 43 29.97 -6.80 -25.75
N ALA A 44 30.50 -7.82 -26.44
CA ALA A 44 29.92 -9.17 -26.41
C ALA A 44 29.90 -9.78 -25.00
N ASN A 45 30.98 -9.61 -24.23
CA ASN A 45 31.02 -10.09 -22.84
C ASN A 45 30.02 -9.35 -21.95
N GLN A 46 29.84 -8.04 -22.16
CA GLN A 46 28.85 -7.27 -21.41
C GLN A 46 27.40 -7.63 -21.78
N LEU A 47 27.13 -7.89 -23.06
CA LEU A 47 25.83 -8.40 -23.49
C LEU A 47 25.54 -9.74 -22.79
N PHE A 48 26.53 -10.63 -22.71
CA PHE A 48 26.39 -11.92 -22.02
C PHE A 48 26.06 -11.73 -20.53
N ILE A 49 26.80 -10.88 -19.81
CA ILE A 49 26.52 -10.57 -18.39
C ILE A 49 25.13 -9.95 -18.21
N SER A 50 24.72 -9.07 -19.13
CA SER A 50 23.40 -8.43 -19.10
C SER A 50 22.29 -9.45 -19.31
N GLY A 51 22.47 -10.39 -20.24
CA GLY A 51 21.58 -11.52 -20.45
C GLY A 51 21.48 -12.41 -19.21
N LEU A 52 22.60 -12.70 -18.55
CA LEU A 52 22.61 -13.48 -17.30
C LEU A 52 21.81 -12.78 -16.19
N ILE A 53 22.01 -11.47 -16.00
CA ILE A 53 21.26 -10.68 -15.02
C ILE A 53 19.76 -10.72 -15.33
N LEU A 54 19.39 -10.62 -16.61
CA LEU A 54 17.99 -10.68 -17.03
C LEU A 54 17.36 -12.05 -16.74
N VAL A 55 18.09 -13.14 -16.97
CA VAL A 55 17.63 -14.50 -16.64
C VAL A 55 17.40 -14.65 -15.14
N ILE A 56 18.34 -14.18 -14.31
CA ILE A 56 18.22 -14.19 -12.84
C ILE A 56 17.02 -13.35 -12.40
N ALA A 57 16.84 -12.18 -13.00
CA ALA A 57 15.76 -11.26 -12.71
C ALA A 57 14.38 -11.84 -13.04
N LEU A 58 14.22 -12.44 -14.22
CA LEU A 58 12.99 -13.14 -14.61
C LEU A 58 12.73 -14.35 -13.72
N GLY A 59 13.77 -15.11 -13.38
CA GLY A 59 13.68 -16.23 -12.43
C GLY A 59 13.20 -15.77 -11.05
N ALA A 60 13.76 -14.68 -10.53
CA ALA A 60 13.36 -14.08 -9.27
C ALA A 60 11.91 -13.58 -9.31
N TRP A 61 11.46 -13.02 -10.43
CA TRP A 61 10.07 -12.61 -10.63
C TRP A 61 9.11 -13.81 -10.61
N HIS A 62 9.38 -14.86 -11.38
CA HIS A 62 8.55 -16.06 -11.37
C HIS A 62 8.51 -16.75 -10.00
N PHE A 63 9.65 -16.83 -9.33
CA PHE A 63 9.74 -17.34 -7.96
C PHE A 63 8.91 -16.49 -6.98
N SER A 64 9.04 -15.16 -7.07
CA SER A 64 8.27 -14.21 -6.25
C SER A 64 6.78 -14.35 -6.47
N ASN A 65 6.34 -14.49 -7.73
CA ASN A 65 4.94 -14.67 -8.06
C ASN A 65 4.39 -15.99 -7.53
N GLY A 66 5.13 -17.10 -7.68
CA GLY A 66 4.71 -18.40 -7.14
C GLY A 66 4.65 -18.40 -5.62
N MET A 67 5.60 -17.75 -4.94
CA MET A 67 5.58 -17.58 -3.49
C MET A 67 4.36 -16.76 -3.03
N MET A 68 4.04 -15.67 -3.73
CA MET A 68 2.88 -14.84 -3.40
C MET A 68 1.55 -15.53 -3.64
N GLU A 69 1.44 -16.27 -4.74
CA GLU A 69 0.25 -17.08 -5.03
C GLU A 69 0.06 -18.16 -3.96
N HIS A 70 1.13 -18.79 -3.48
CA HIS A 70 1.05 -19.74 -2.38
C HIS A 70 0.67 -19.10 -1.04
N LEU A 71 1.17 -17.90 -0.75
CA LEU A 71 0.90 -17.21 0.52
C LEU A 71 -0.49 -16.55 0.57
N THR A 72 -1.01 -16.08 -0.55
CA THR A 72 -2.20 -15.22 -0.59
C THR A 72 -3.32 -15.72 -1.48
N GLY A 73 -3.08 -16.74 -2.30
CA GLY A 73 -4.00 -17.16 -3.37
C GLY A 73 -4.04 -16.20 -4.56
N PHE A 74 -3.31 -15.08 -4.52
CA PHE A 74 -3.30 -14.07 -5.56
C PHE A 74 -1.90 -13.85 -6.15
N GLY A 75 -1.85 -13.52 -7.44
CA GLY A 75 -0.60 -13.17 -8.10
C GLY A 75 0.00 -11.88 -7.52
N LEU A 76 1.33 -11.74 -7.67
CA LEU A 76 2.15 -10.65 -7.15
C LEU A 76 1.60 -9.25 -7.45
N GLU A 77 1.00 -9.07 -8.63
CA GLU A 77 0.45 -7.77 -9.08
C GLU A 77 -0.91 -7.45 -8.44
N SER A 78 -1.75 -8.46 -8.22
CA SER A 78 -3.13 -8.26 -7.75
C SER A 78 -3.26 -8.35 -6.23
N ALA A 79 -2.37 -9.08 -5.56
CA ALA A 79 -2.35 -9.23 -4.12
C ALA A 79 -2.37 -7.87 -3.39
N PRO A 80 -1.39 -6.95 -3.56
CA PRO A 80 -1.37 -5.70 -2.82
C PRO A 80 -2.57 -4.80 -3.11
N LEU A 81 -3.09 -4.81 -4.34
CA LEU A 81 -4.28 -4.03 -4.72
C LEU A 81 -5.53 -4.53 -4.01
N LYS A 82 -5.75 -5.86 -3.98
CA LYS A 82 -6.87 -6.46 -3.26
C LYS A 82 -6.79 -6.20 -1.75
N PHE A 83 -5.58 -6.26 -1.18
CA PHE A 83 -5.39 -5.94 0.24
C PHE A 83 -5.68 -4.47 0.55
N LEU A 84 -5.16 -3.54 -0.28
CA LEU A 84 -5.43 -2.11 -0.13
C LEU A 84 -6.92 -1.80 -0.27
N ASP A 85 -7.58 -2.38 -1.27
CA ASP A 85 -9.01 -2.21 -1.50
C ASP A 85 -9.83 -2.68 -0.30
N ARG A 86 -9.49 -3.84 0.27
CA ARG A 86 -10.08 -4.35 1.51
C ARG A 86 -9.90 -3.38 2.68
N ILE A 87 -8.66 -2.91 2.94
CA ILE A 87 -8.39 -1.96 4.03
C ILE A 87 -9.20 -0.67 3.86
N ILE A 88 -9.28 -0.16 2.63
CA ILE A 88 -10.01 1.07 2.33
C ILE A 88 -11.52 0.87 2.51
N ASN A 89 -12.09 -0.14 1.85
CA ASN A 89 -13.54 -0.31 1.74
C ASN A 89 -14.15 -0.94 2.99
N GLU A 90 -13.46 -1.89 3.62
CA GLU A 90 -13.97 -2.60 4.81
C GLU A 90 -13.48 -1.98 6.12
N GLY A 91 -12.30 -1.34 6.11
CA GLY A 91 -11.71 -0.72 7.29
C GLY A 91 -12.02 0.78 7.41
N ILE A 92 -11.42 1.58 6.53
CA ILE A 92 -11.35 3.04 6.67
C ILE A 92 -12.68 3.71 6.37
N LEU A 93 -13.29 3.39 5.22
CA LEU A 93 -14.49 4.05 4.73
C LEU A 93 -15.70 3.93 5.70
N PRO A 94 -16.07 2.75 6.23
CA PRO A 94 -17.22 2.65 7.14
C PRO A 94 -16.97 3.38 8.46
N VAL A 95 -15.73 3.39 8.96
CA VAL A 95 -15.39 4.14 10.18
C VAL A 95 -15.45 5.63 9.92
N TYR A 96 -14.92 6.11 8.79
CA TYR A 96 -15.01 7.50 8.37
C TYR A 96 -16.48 7.96 8.27
N VAL A 97 -17.34 7.20 7.59
CA VAL A 97 -18.77 7.54 7.46
C VAL A 97 -19.46 7.58 8.83
N LYS A 98 -19.14 6.67 9.75
CA LYS A 98 -19.65 6.69 11.13
C LYS A 98 -19.21 7.95 11.88
N LEU A 99 -17.94 8.34 11.77
CA LEU A 99 -17.41 9.56 12.39
C LEU A 99 -18.07 10.82 11.84
N VAL A 100 -18.27 10.91 10.53
CA VAL A 100 -18.96 12.06 9.91
C VAL A 100 -20.41 12.15 10.40
N ARG A 101 -21.14 11.02 10.47
CA ARG A 101 -22.50 11.00 11.03
C ARG A 101 -22.53 11.45 12.49
N MET A 102 -21.53 11.04 13.27
CA MET A 102 -21.36 11.43 14.67
C MET A 102 -21.06 12.92 14.81
N GLU A 103 -20.20 13.49 13.96
CA GLU A 103 -19.94 14.94 13.92
C GLU A 103 -21.21 15.73 13.63
N VAL A 104 -21.99 15.31 12.62
CA VAL A 104 -23.24 15.96 12.25
C VAL A 104 -24.24 15.92 13.42
N ALA A 105 -24.37 14.77 14.09
CA ALA A 105 -25.23 14.65 15.26
C ALA A 105 -24.77 15.57 16.41
N LEU A 106 -23.48 15.56 16.76
CA LEU A 106 -22.94 16.42 17.82
C LEU A 106 -23.10 17.91 17.48
N THR A 107 -22.86 18.29 16.23
CA THR A 107 -23.02 19.67 15.76
C THR A 107 -24.49 20.09 15.83
N TYR A 108 -25.42 19.20 15.47
CA TYR A 108 -26.85 19.43 15.60
C TYR A 108 -27.24 19.66 17.06
N PHE A 109 -26.82 18.80 17.99
CA PHE A 109 -27.12 18.98 19.42
C PHE A 109 -26.47 20.22 20.03
N ASN A 110 -25.25 20.58 19.61
CA ASN A 110 -24.55 21.78 20.07
C ASN A 110 -25.21 23.07 19.54
N ALA A 111 -25.91 23.00 18.41
CA ALA A 111 -26.66 24.13 17.85
C ALA A 111 -27.98 24.42 18.57
N ILE A 112 -28.45 23.51 19.44
CA ILE A 112 -29.68 23.73 20.21
C ILE A 112 -29.36 24.69 21.37
N GLU A 113 -29.78 25.94 21.19
CA GLU A 113 -29.71 26.99 22.20
C GLU A 113 -31.09 27.23 22.81
N TYR A 114 -31.16 27.27 24.14
CA TYR A 114 -32.35 27.68 24.86
C TYR A 114 -32.17 29.14 25.32
N ARG A 115 -33.09 30.01 24.91
CA ARG A 115 -33.07 31.43 25.25
C ARG A 115 -34.18 31.72 26.27
N MET A 116 -33.80 32.11 27.48
CA MET A 116 -34.72 32.55 28.53
C MET A 116 -34.61 34.06 28.73
N GLY A 117 -35.72 34.77 28.63
CA GLY A 117 -35.80 36.19 29.00
C GLY A 117 -36.67 37.01 28.06
N PRO A 118 -37.17 38.17 28.50
CA PRO A 118 -37.79 39.15 27.62
C PRO A 118 -36.73 40.12 27.05
N GLY A 119 -36.74 40.28 25.72
CA GLY A 119 -36.04 41.36 25.01
C GLY A 119 -34.50 41.29 25.11
N VAL A 120 -33.89 42.36 25.63
CA VAL A 120 -32.42 42.54 25.72
C VAL A 120 -31.77 41.73 26.86
N TRP A 121 -32.55 41.16 27.76
CA TRP A 121 -32.05 40.37 28.91
C TRP A 121 -32.05 38.86 28.63
N ASN A 122 -31.91 38.45 27.36
CA ASN A 122 -31.93 37.04 27.00
C ASN A 122 -30.68 36.32 27.49
N PHE A 123 -30.88 35.38 28.42
CA PHE A 123 -29.89 34.39 28.77
C PHE A 123 -29.94 33.27 27.74
N THR A 124 -28.91 33.19 26.90
CA THR A 124 -28.73 32.09 25.95
C THR A 124 -27.84 31.04 26.62
N THR A 125 -28.41 29.88 26.92
CA THR A 125 -27.63 28.71 27.34
C THR A 125 -27.73 27.62 26.29
N ARG A 126 -26.64 26.91 26.06
CA ARG A 126 -26.68 25.71 25.22
C ARG A 126 -27.37 24.59 25.99
N VAL A 127 -28.19 23.80 25.30
CA VAL A 127 -28.93 22.69 25.92
C VAL A 127 -27.97 21.62 26.45
N VAL A 128 -26.84 21.41 25.77
CA VAL A 128 -25.81 20.45 26.17
C VAL A 128 -24.45 21.17 26.26
N PRO A 129 -24.12 21.79 27.41
CA PRO A 129 -22.81 22.39 27.59
C PRO A 129 -21.71 21.30 27.57
N GLY A 130 -20.56 21.60 26.97
CA GLY A 130 -19.42 20.68 26.93
C GLY A 130 -19.36 19.74 25.71
N LEU A 131 -20.19 19.95 24.68
CA LEU A 131 -20.05 19.23 23.41
C LEU A 131 -18.89 19.74 22.54
N ASP A 132 -18.45 20.98 22.71
CA ASP A 132 -17.38 21.57 21.88
C ASP A 132 -16.08 20.75 21.88
N PRO A 133 -15.56 20.26 23.04
CA PRO A 133 -14.39 19.39 23.05
C PRO A 133 -14.62 18.06 22.30
N LEU A 134 -15.81 17.46 22.40
CA LEU A 134 -16.13 16.21 21.71
C LEU A 134 -16.17 16.41 20.19
N ILE A 135 -16.78 17.52 19.73
CA ILE A 135 -16.79 17.89 18.31
C ILE A 135 -15.36 18.07 17.81
N SER A 136 -14.50 18.73 18.61
CA SER A 136 -13.09 18.92 18.26
C SER A 136 -12.33 17.59 18.13
N ILE A 137 -12.53 16.64 19.06
CA ILE A 137 -11.93 15.30 19.00
C ILE A 137 -12.41 14.55 17.76
N VAL A 138 -13.72 14.52 17.50
CA VAL A 138 -14.29 13.83 16.34
C VAL A 138 -13.76 14.44 15.04
N ARG A 139 -13.65 15.77 14.94
CA ARG A 139 -13.05 16.44 13.77
C ARG A 139 -11.58 16.08 13.57
N MET A 140 -10.80 16.02 14.64
CA MET A 140 -9.40 15.60 14.58
C MET A 140 -9.29 14.16 14.05
N LEU A 141 -10.18 13.27 14.50
CA LEU A 141 -10.24 11.90 14.02
C LEU A 141 -10.64 11.81 12.56
N ILE A 142 -11.69 12.53 12.14
CA ILE A 142 -12.10 12.63 10.73
C ILE A 142 -10.91 13.09 9.87
N PHE A 143 -10.20 14.14 10.28
CA PHE A 143 -9.01 14.62 9.58
C PHE A 143 -7.91 13.54 9.49
N SER A 144 -7.65 12.80 10.57
CA SER A 144 -6.68 11.70 10.58
C SER A 144 -7.08 10.57 9.61
N TYR A 145 -8.35 10.16 9.60
CA TYR A 145 -8.86 9.15 8.67
C TYR A 145 -8.83 9.62 7.21
N THR A 146 -9.14 10.90 6.94
CA THR A 146 -9.01 11.48 5.60
C THR A 146 -7.56 11.46 5.13
N ALA A 147 -6.61 11.77 6.01
CA ALA A 147 -5.18 11.69 5.69
C ALA A 147 -4.76 10.25 5.37
N LEU A 148 -5.17 9.27 6.20
CA LEU A 148 -4.89 7.85 5.96
C LEU A 148 -5.49 7.37 4.64
N TYR A 149 -6.76 7.69 4.37
CA TYR A 149 -7.41 7.38 3.10
C TYR A 149 -6.63 7.95 1.92
N GLY A 150 -6.18 9.21 2.00
CA GLY A 150 -5.35 9.83 0.98
C GLY A 150 -4.04 9.08 0.76
N THR A 151 -3.37 8.67 1.84
CA THR A 151 -2.13 7.89 1.77
C THR A 151 -2.34 6.52 1.09
N PHE A 152 -3.35 5.76 1.49
CA PHE A 152 -3.65 4.46 0.84
C PHE A 152 -4.07 4.62 -0.63
N SER A 153 -4.82 5.67 -0.96
CA SER A 153 -5.18 5.99 -2.34
C SER A 153 -3.94 6.23 -3.22
N VAL A 154 -2.94 6.95 -2.69
CA VAL A 154 -1.65 7.13 -3.38
C VAL A 154 -0.95 5.79 -3.59
N PHE A 155 -0.98 4.89 -2.62
CA PHE A 155 -0.40 3.56 -2.79
C PHE A 155 -1.10 2.72 -3.85
N VAL A 156 -2.44 2.75 -3.91
CA VAL A 156 -3.19 2.08 -4.99
C VAL A 156 -2.75 2.61 -6.35
N ILE A 157 -2.58 3.92 -6.49
CA ILE A 157 -2.08 4.53 -7.73
C ILE A 157 -0.65 4.04 -8.03
N VAL A 158 0.24 4.03 -7.04
CA VAL A 158 1.62 3.53 -7.21
C VAL A 158 1.63 2.07 -7.65
N PHE A 159 0.87 1.18 -6.99
CA PHE A 159 0.77 -0.23 -7.36
C PHE A 159 0.12 -0.46 -8.73
N THR A 160 -0.73 0.47 -9.20
CA THR A 160 -1.29 0.42 -10.55
C THR A 160 -0.28 0.89 -11.60
N ILE A 161 0.49 1.94 -11.28
CA ILE A 161 1.51 2.51 -12.17
C ILE A 161 2.72 1.59 -12.33
N VAL A 162 3.14 0.89 -11.27
CA VAL A 162 4.32 0.02 -11.28
C VAL A 162 4.29 -1.01 -12.42
N PRO A 163 3.28 -1.90 -12.52
CA PRO A 163 3.21 -2.87 -13.61
C PRO A 163 2.94 -2.18 -14.97
N GLY A 164 2.18 -1.08 -14.97
CA GLY A 164 1.80 -0.37 -16.21
C GLY A 164 2.93 0.44 -16.86
N ILE A 165 3.90 0.94 -16.08
CA ILE A 165 4.96 1.83 -16.57
C ILE A 165 6.36 1.26 -16.36
N LEU A 166 6.70 0.78 -15.15
CA LEU A 166 8.06 0.35 -14.86
C LEU A 166 8.47 -0.85 -15.72
N TYR A 167 7.60 -1.83 -15.87
CA TYR A 167 7.92 -3.03 -16.63
C TYR A 167 8.04 -2.79 -18.15
N PRO A 168 7.04 -2.20 -18.84
CA PRO A 168 7.12 -2.01 -20.29
C PRO A 168 8.14 -0.97 -20.73
N PHE A 169 8.40 0.07 -19.92
CA PHE A 169 9.23 1.20 -20.35
C PHE A 169 10.59 1.22 -19.66
N ILE A 170 10.64 1.10 -18.33
CA ILE A 170 11.89 1.31 -17.59
C ILE A 170 12.86 0.14 -17.77
N LEU A 171 12.37 -1.11 -17.76
CA LEU A 171 13.25 -2.27 -17.90
C LEU A 171 13.91 -2.34 -19.29
N PRO A 172 13.18 -2.23 -20.42
CA PRO A 172 13.81 -2.15 -21.75
C PRO A 172 14.71 -0.93 -21.92
N ALA A 173 14.33 0.24 -21.39
CA ALA A 173 15.18 1.42 -21.42
C ALA A 173 16.49 1.21 -20.66
N GLY A 174 16.44 0.55 -19.50
CA GLY A 174 17.63 0.20 -18.72
C GLY A 174 18.57 -0.75 -19.49
N ILE A 175 18.00 -1.74 -20.19
CA ILE A 175 18.76 -2.64 -21.08
C ILE A 175 19.42 -1.85 -22.21
N VAL A 176 18.68 -0.99 -22.91
CA VAL A 176 19.20 -0.17 -24.02
C VAL A 176 20.32 0.76 -23.54
N LEU A 177 20.11 1.47 -22.42
CA LEU A 177 21.10 2.39 -21.87
C LEU A 177 22.39 1.71 -21.41
N ARG A 178 22.33 0.40 -21.11
CA ARG A 178 23.51 -0.37 -20.73
C ARG A 178 24.51 -0.57 -21.87
N PHE A 179 24.06 -0.50 -23.12
CA PHE A 179 24.92 -0.67 -24.30
C PHE A 179 25.75 0.57 -24.64
N PHE A 180 25.35 1.73 -24.15
CA PHE A 180 26.15 2.94 -24.33
C PHE A 180 27.14 3.04 -23.17
N PRO A 181 28.46 2.99 -23.44
CA PRO A 181 29.48 3.16 -22.42
C PRO A 181 29.27 4.36 -21.48
N PRO A 182 28.85 5.56 -21.96
CA PRO A 182 28.65 6.71 -21.07
C PRO A 182 27.39 6.61 -20.17
N THR A 183 26.39 5.80 -20.52
CA THR A 183 25.13 5.68 -19.75
C THR A 183 24.96 4.33 -19.07
N ARG A 184 26.02 3.50 -19.06
CA ARG A 184 25.96 2.13 -18.56
C ARG A 184 25.49 2.05 -17.11
N ASP A 185 26.02 2.91 -16.24
CA ASP A 185 25.68 2.97 -14.82
C ASP A 185 24.20 3.35 -14.62
N ALA A 186 23.67 4.26 -15.44
CA ALA A 186 22.25 4.61 -15.44
C ALA A 186 21.37 3.44 -15.87
N GLY A 187 21.79 2.69 -16.90
CA GLY A 187 21.09 1.47 -17.33
C GLY A 187 21.00 0.43 -16.22
N VAL A 188 22.10 0.20 -15.50
CA VAL A 188 22.13 -0.70 -14.33
C VAL A 188 21.18 -0.23 -13.23
N TYR A 189 21.18 1.07 -12.91
CA TYR A 189 20.27 1.63 -11.92
C TYR A 189 18.80 1.44 -12.30
N LEU A 190 18.43 1.68 -13.56
CA LEU A 190 17.06 1.49 -14.03
C LEU A 190 16.63 0.02 -13.99
N ILE A 191 17.52 -0.92 -14.30
CA ILE A 191 17.25 -2.36 -14.16
C ILE A 191 17.02 -2.69 -12.68
N ALA A 192 17.90 -2.25 -11.78
CA ALA A 192 17.77 -2.48 -10.34
C ALA A 192 16.47 -1.90 -9.77
N LEU A 193 16.12 -0.67 -10.20
CA LEU A 193 14.89 0.01 -9.84
C LEU A 193 13.65 -0.78 -10.28
N ALA A 194 13.59 -1.16 -11.56
CA ALA A 194 12.47 -1.91 -12.10
C ALA A 194 12.28 -3.22 -11.33
N LEU A 195 13.36 -3.97 -11.08
CA LEU A 195 13.28 -5.23 -10.36
C LEU A 195 12.85 -5.07 -8.91
N ALA A 196 13.41 -4.11 -8.18
CA ALA A 196 13.07 -3.92 -6.78
C ALA A 196 11.61 -3.49 -6.59
N PHE A 197 11.09 -2.61 -7.46
CA PHE A 197 9.68 -2.21 -7.42
C PHE A 197 8.74 -3.31 -7.93
N GLN A 198 9.19 -4.17 -8.84
CA GLN A 198 8.39 -5.31 -9.29
C GLN A 198 8.27 -6.38 -8.21
N THR A 199 9.39 -6.90 -7.72
CA THR A 199 9.39 -8.10 -6.88
C THR A 199 9.24 -7.74 -5.40
N LEU A 200 10.16 -6.91 -4.90
CA LEU A 200 10.29 -6.70 -3.47
C LEU A 200 9.19 -5.81 -2.91
N PHE A 201 8.80 -4.76 -3.62
CA PHE A 201 7.79 -3.82 -3.13
C PHE A 201 6.45 -4.52 -2.80
N PRO A 202 5.80 -5.28 -3.69
CA PRO A 202 4.56 -5.99 -3.35
C PRO A 202 4.77 -7.11 -2.32
N ILE A 203 5.88 -7.87 -2.38
CA ILE A 203 6.16 -8.92 -1.39
C ILE A 203 6.28 -8.32 0.02
N LEU A 204 7.13 -7.31 0.19
CA LEU A 204 7.35 -6.69 1.50
C LEU A 204 6.09 -6.02 2.02
N TYR A 205 5.28 -5.44 1.14
CA TYR A 205 4.00 -4.86 1.52
C TYR A 205 3.06 -5.91 2.10
N VAL A 206 2.90 -7.05 1.41
CA VAL A 206 2.03 -8.14 1.85
C VAL A 206 2.59 -8.85 3.08
N MET A 207 3.90 -9.14 3.14
CA MET A 207 4.51 -9.78 4.29
C MET A 207 4.34 -8.94 5.56
N ASN A 208 4.55 -7.63 5.48
CA ASN A 208 4.33 -6.77 6.63
C ASN A 208 2.85 -6.71 7.03
N PHE A 209 1.93 -6.77 6.06
CA PHE A 209 0.50 -6.86 6.37
C PHE A 209 0.17 -8.15 7.10
N VAL A 210 0.65 -9.31 6.61
CA VAL A 210 0.46 -10.60 7.26
C VAL A 210 1.03 -10.57 8.67
N ALA A 211 2.26 -10.08 8.85
CA ALA A 211 2.88 -9.93 10.17
C ALA A 211 2.04 -9.06 11.12
N LEU A 212 1.50 -7.94 10.64
CA LEU A 212 0.63 -7.08 11.44
C LEU A 212 -0.72 -7.73 11.75
N SER A 213 -1.27 -8.52 10.83
CA SER A 213 -2.50 -9.28 11.09
C SER A 213 -2.28 -10.34 12.15
N GLU A 214 -1.14 -11.03 12.15
CA GLU A 214 -0.76 -12.05 13.14
C GLU A 214 -0.53 -11.45 14.53
N MET A 215 0.16 -10.31 14.61
CA MET A 215 0.33 -9.58 15.88
C MET A 215 -1.00 -9.16 16.51
N TRP A 216 -2.08 -9.12 15.72
CA TRP A 216 -3.39 -8.65 16.13
C TRP A 216 -4.44 -9.75 16.34
N VAL A 217 -4.08 -11.03 16.30
CA VAL A 217 -4.99 -12.21 16.39
C VAL A 217 -5.72 -12.36 17.75
N GLY A 218 -5.83 -11.28 18.54
CA GLY A 218 -6.93 -11.14 19.50
C GLY A 218 -8.29 -10.83 18.87
N HIS A 219 -8.36 -10.44 17.59
CA HIS A 219 -9.61 -10.13 16.87
C HIS A 219 -9.65 -10.83 15.49
N GLU A 220 -10.73 -11.58 15.23
CA GLU A 220 -10.99 -12.53 14.11
C GLU A 220 -10.95 -11.92 12.69
N TRP A 221 -9.85 -11.29 12.26
CA TRP A 221 -9.70 -10.77 10.89
C TRP A 221 -9.08 -11.77 9.90
N VAL A 222 -8.65 -12.94 10.36
CA VAL A 222 -7.72 -13.82 9.60
C VAL A 222 -8.26 -15.24 9.32
N ALA A 223 -9.44 -15.62 9.82
CA ALA A 223 -9.91 -17.00 9.68
C ALA A 223 -11.14 -17.18 8.77
N ASP A 224 -11.35 -16.31 7.78
CA ASP A 224 -12.28 -16.62 6.70
C ASP A 224 -11.53 -17.30 5.55
N ASP A 225 -11.78 -18.60 5.49
CA ASP A 225 -11.44 -19.62 4.50
C ASP A 225 -11.07 -19.06 3.09
N PRO A 226 -9.85 -19.31 2.59
CA PRO A 226 -9.43 -18.90 1.24
C PRO A 226 -10.24 -19.57 0.12
N ASP A 227 -10.99 -20.64 0.39
CA ASP A 227 -11.88 -21.26 -0.60
C ASP A 227 -13.27 -20.60 -0.65
N ARG A 228 -13.57 -19.67 0.25
CA ARG A 228 -14.88 -19.00 0.36
C ARG A 228 -14.90 -17.66 -0.37
N HIS A 229 -14.38 -17.63 -1.59
CA HIS A 229 -14.26 -16.39 -2.38
C HIS A 229 -15.56 -15.92 -3.05
N ASP A 230 -16.61 -16.74 -3.11
CA ASP A 230 -17.83 -16.39 -3.87
C ASP A 230 -19.05 -16.07 -3.00
N GLU A 231 -18.95 -16.19 -1.68
CA GLU A 231 -20.07 -15.96 -0.76
C GLU A 231 -19.66 -15.13 0.45
N TYR A 232 -18.92 -14.04 0.22
CA TYR A 232 -18.86 -12.95 1.20
C TYR A 232 -20.19 -12.18 1.16
N THR A 233 -21.26 -12.85 1.61
CA THR A 233 -22.37 -12.09 2.18
C THR A 233 -21.81 -11.49 3.47
N PRO A 234 -21.87 -10.16 3.67
CA PRO A 234 -21.46 -9.57 4.93
C PRO A 234 -22.45 -10.06 5.98
N ASN A 235 -22.15 -11.22 6.58
CA ASN A 235 -23.02 -11.78 7.58
C ASN A 235 -22.87 -10.89 8.80
N ILE A 236 -24.00 -10.38 9.24
CA ILE A 236 -24.17 -9.32 10.23
C ILE A 236 -23.87 -9.88 11.63
N GLU A 237 -22.88 -10.76 11.78
CA GLU A 237 -22.45 -11.31 13.06
C GLU A 237 -21.56 -10.33 13.84
N GLN A 238 -21.05 -9.26 13.22
CA GLN A 238 -20.53 -8.10 13.99
C GLN A 238 -21.59 -7.44 14.91
N SER A 239 -22.88 -7.78 14.75
CA SER A 239 -23.96 -7.42 15.68
C SER A 239 -23.78 -8.06 17.07
N SER A 240 -23.28 -9.30 17.17
CA SER A 240 -23.23 -10.03 18.44
C SER A 240 -22.19 -9.43 19.40
N TYR A 241 -20.99 -9.11 18.92
CA TYR A 241 -19.97 -8.43 19.73
C TYR A 241 -20.38 -7.02 20.16
N PHE A 242 -21.08 -6.25 19.32
CA PHE A 242 -21.63 -4.95 19.72
C PHE A 242 -22.74 -5.11 20.78
N ASN A 243 -23.56 -6.16 20.68
CA ASN A 243 -24.59 -6.45 21.67
C ASN A 243 -24.02 -6.92 23.00
N GLU A 244 -22.92 -7.68 23.01
CA GLU A 244 -22.25 -8.09 24.25
C GLU A 244 -21.50 -6.95 24.93
N VAL A 245 -20.82 -6.08 24.18
CA VAL A 245 -20.19 -4.88 24.76
C VAL A 245 -21.25 -3.90 25.27
N ASN A 246 -22.40 -3.77 24.59
CA ASN A 246 -23.53 -3.00 25.09
C ASN A 246 -24.19 -3.65 26.32
N ALA A 247 -24.23 -4.98 26.41
CA ALA A 247 -24.73 -5.69 27.57
C ALA A 247 -23.80 -5.54 28.79
N ALA A 248 -22.48 -5.60 28.59
CA ALA A 248 -21.48 -5.39 29.63
C ALA A 248 -21.43 -3.92 30.10
N ALA A 249 -21.54 -2.96 29.17
CA ALA A 249 -21.67 -1.54 29.50
C ALA A 249 -22.99 -1.22 30.22
N GLY A 250 -24.07 -1.93 29.87
CA GLY A 250 -25.38 -1.83 30.53
C GLY A 250 -25.35 -2.25 32.01
N ALA A 251 -24.47 -3.19 32.38
CA ALA A 251 -24.31 -3.63 33.77
C ALA A 251 -23.52 -2.63 34.64
N ALA A 252 -22.59 -1.86 34.04
CA ALA A 252 -21.77 -0.87 34.76
C ALA A 252 -22.42 0.53 34.85
N GLY A 253 -23.49 0.80 34.08
CA GLY A 253 -24.07 2.13 33.89
C GLY A 253 -25.23 2.55 34.81
N THR A 254 -25.57 1.78 35.85
CA THR A 254 -26.81 1.98 36.61
C THR A 254 -26.92 3.35 37.32
N ALA A 255 -25.80 4.03 37.62
CA ALA A 255 -25.80 5.40 38.17
C ALA A 255 -25.82 6.54 37.11
N ALA A 256 -25.50 6.26 35.84
CA ALA A 256 -25.53 7.24 34.74
C ALA A 256 -26.83 7.17 33.90
N SER A 257 -27.73 6.24 34.27
CA SER A 257 -28.96 5.87 33.56
C SER A 257 -29.92 7.06 33.32
N GLY A 258 -29.99 8.01 34.26
CA GLY A 258 -30.90 9.16 34.17
C GLY A 258 -30.55 10.20 33.09
N PHE A 259 -29.29 10.36 32.69
CA PHE A 259 -28.91 11.25 31.57
C PHE A 259 -28.85 10.49 30.24
N SER A 260 -28.44 9.22 30.31
CA SER A 260 -28.27 8.34 29.14
C SER A 260 -29.58 7.88 28.50
N THR A 261 -30.68 7.82 29.27
CA THR A 261 -32.03 7.48 28.76
C THR A 261 -32.67 8.61 27.98
N TRP A 262 -32.36 9.87 28.31
CA TRP A 262 -32.88 11.05 27.61
C TRP A 262 -32.12 11.35 26.32
N PHE A 263 -30.85 10.94 26.24
CA PHE A 263 -30.01 11.08 25.06
C PHE A 263 -29.32 9.76 24.72
N PRO A 264 -30.05 8.77 24.14
CA PRO A 264 -29.47 7.50 23.70
C PRO A 264 -28.34 7.68 22.67
N VAL A 265 -28.27 8.82 21.98
CA VAL A 265 -27.14 9.20 21.11
C VAL A 265 -25.83 9.46 21.87
N LEU A 266 -25.89 9.77 23.18
CA LEU A 266 -24.71 10.03 24.01
C LEU A 266 -24.21 8.78 24.76
N GLN A 267 -24.99 7.68 24.81
CA GLN A 267 -24.56 6.39 25.38
C GLN A 267 -23.24 5.82 24.80
N PRO A 268 -22.92 5.93 23.49
CA PRO A 268 -21.64 5.45 22.97
C PRO A 268 -20.41 6.28 23.41
N PHE A 269 -20.59 7.41 24.10
CA PHE A 269 -19.48 8.27 24.56
C PHE A 269 -18.92 7.91 25.93
N SER A 270 -19.16 6.69 26.44
CA SER A 270 -18.37 6.21 27.57
C SER A 270 -16.89 6.11 27.13
N PHE A 271 -15.94 6.49 27.99
CA PHE A 271 -14.51 6.28 27.73
C PHE A 271 -14.19 4.83 27.33
N ALA A 272 -15.00 3.88 27.81
CA ALA A 272 -14.93 2.48 27.44
C ALA A 272 -15.22 2.22 25.94
N GLY A 273 -16.11 3.00 25.31
CA GLY A 273 -16.35 2.94 23.86
C GLY A 273 -15.26 3.63 23.01
N LEU A 274 -14.53 4.57 23.60
CA LEU A 274 -13.48 5.33 22.92
C LEU A 274 -12.14 4.57 22.87
N LEU A 275 -11.84 3.75 23.88
CA LEU A 275 -10.65 2.90 23.93
C LEU A 275 -10.48 1.97 22.71
N PRO A 276 -11.46 1.11 22.35
CA PRO A 276 -11.31 0.21 21.19
C PRO A 276 -11.22 0.97 19.87
N PHE A 277 -11.75 2.20 19.82
CA PHE A 277 -11.61 3.05 18.66
C PHE A 277 -10.20 3.65 18.54
N LEU A 278 -9.64 4.17 19.64
CA LEU A 278 -8.25 4.67 19.66
C LEU A 278 -7.25 3.58 19.28
N ASP A 279 -7.51 2.36 19.72
CA ASP A 279 -6.70 1.19 19.41
C ASP A 279 -6.69 0.87 17.90
N ARG A 280 -7.87 0.90 17.27
CA ARG A 280 -7.99 0.79 15.79
C ARG A 280 -7.33 1.94 15.05
N VAL A 281 -7.41 3.16 15.56
CA VAL A 281 -6.72 4.32 14.96
C VAL A 281 -5.21 4.16 15.04
N ALA A 282 -4.69 3.73 16.20
CA ALA A 282 -3.28 3.48 16.38
C ALA A 282 -2.79 2.40 15.40
N GLN A 283 -3.55 1.30 15.26
CA GLN A 283 -3.27 0.24 14.31
C GLN A 283 -3.26 0.76 12.86
N LEU A 284 -4.29 1.47 12.43
CA LEU A 284 -4.38 2.03 11.09
C LEU A 284 -3.28 3.06 10.82
N SER A 285 -2.85 3.81 11.84
CA SER A 285 -1.73 4.75 11.71
C SER A 285 -0.40 4.02 11.52
N LEU A 286 -0.19 2.90 12.22
CA LEU A 286 1.01 2.08 12.08
C LEU A 286 1.08 1.40 10.71
N VAL A 287 -0.05 0.84 10.25
CA VAL A 287 -0.18 0.24 8.92
C VAL A 287 -0.08 1.30 7.81
N GLY A 288 -0.67 2.48 7.99
CA GLY A 288 -0.78 3.50 6.95
C GLY A 288 0.45 4.39 6.80
N LEU A 289 1.19 4.65 7.88
CA LEU A 289 2.35 5.55 7.85
C LEU A 289 3.68 4.81 7.97
N VAL A 290 3.80 3.90 8.95
CA VAL A 290 5.10 3.29 9.27
C VAL A 290 5.47 2.22 8.26
N LEU A 291 4.52 1.32 7.95
CA LEU A 291 4.77 0.20 7.06
C LEU A 291 5.19 0.66 5.66
N PRO A 292 4.52 1.62 5.00
CA PRO A 292 4.91 2.00 3.65
C PRO A 292 6.24 2.76 3.62
N ALA A 293 6.53 3.57 4.64
CA ALA A 293 7.82 4.23 4.78
C ALA A 293 8.97 3.21 4.95
N LEU A 294 8.75 2.17 5.76
CA LEU A 294 9.71 1.08 5.96
C LEU A 294 9.92 0.29 4.66
N VAL A 295 8.83 -0.11 3.99
CA VAL A 295 8.90 -0.84 2.72
C VAL A 295 9.65 -0.02 1.67
N PHE A 296 9.35 1.27 1.54
CA PHE A 296 10.02 2.14 0.57
C PHE A 296 11.52 2.30 0.89
N THR A 297 11.87 2.45 2.16
CA THR A 297 13.27 2.53 2.60
C THR A 297 14.03 1.23 2.28
N LEU A 298 13.42 0.07 2.53
CA LEU A 298 14.00 -1.24 2.19
C LEU A 298 14.19 -1.39 0.69
N VAL A 299 13.18 -1.04 -0.12
CA VAL A 299 13.27 -1.10 -1.58
C VAL A 299 14.39 -0.21 -2.09
N LEU A 300 14.49 1.05 -1.63
CA LEU A 300 15.59 1.95 -2.03
C LEU A 300 16.97 1.42 -1.59
N SER A 301 17.06 0.85 -0.39
CA SER A 301 18.31 0.25 0.09
C SER A 301 18.75 -0.91 -0.82
N MET A 302 17.80 -1.74 -1.27
CA MET A 302 18.08 -2.83 -2.18
C MET A 302 18.46 -2.33 -3.58
N VAL A 303 17.79 -1.30 -4.11
CA VAL A 303 18.19 -0.68 -5.38
C VAL A 303 19.65 -0.23 -5.33
N SER A 304 20.06 0.41 -4.22
CA SER A 304 21.46 0.80 -4.01
C SER A 304 22.40 -0.40 -3.95
N ALA A 305 22.04 -1.44 -3.20
CA ALA A 305 22.84 -2.67 -3.07
C ALA A 305 23.01 -3.40 -4.41
N VAL A 306 21.93 -3.60 -5.16
CA VAL A 306 21.94 -4.24 -6.48
C VAL A 306 22.74 -3.42 -7.49
N THR A 307 22.61 -2.09 -7.47
CA THR A 307 23.40 -1.21 -8.34
C THR A 307 24.89 -1.33 -8.05
N LYS A 308 25.30 -1.34 -6.77
CA LYS A 308 26.71 -1.55 -6.37
C LYS A 308 27.23 -2.93 -6.79
N PHE A 309 26.42 -3.97 -6.61
CA PHE A 309 26.77 -5.33 -6.99
C PHE A 309 27.01 -5.47 -8.50
N ILE A 310 26.12 -4.91 -9.33
CA ILE A 310 26.22 -5.02 -10.79
C ILE A 310 27.35 -4.17 -11.37
N THR A 311 27.62 -3.00 -10.77
CA THR A 311 28.70 -2.11 -11.24
C THR A 311 30.10 -2.61 -10.87
N GLY A 312 30.21 -3.60 -9.97
CA GLY A 312 31.49 -4.20 -9.58
C GLY A 312 32.45 -3.23 -8.86
N ARG A 313 31.96 -2.08 -8.38
CA ARG A 313 32.74 -1.11 -7.58
C ARG A 313 32.76 -1.47 -6.09
N GLY A 314 32.92 -2.76 -5.79
CA GLY A 314 33.06 -3.28 -4.43
C GLY A 314 34.47 -3.12 -3.89
#